data_AF-A0A1Z8S766-F1
#
_entry.id   AF-A0A1Z8S766-F1
#
_cell.length_a   1.000
_cell.length_b   1.000
_cell.length_c   1.000
_cell.angle_alpha   90.00
_cell.angle_beta   90.00
_cell.angle_gamma   90.00
#
_symmetry.space_group_name_H-M   'P 1'
#
loop_
_entity.id
_entity.type
_entity.pdbx_description
1 polymer ?
#
loop_
_entity_poly.entity_id
_entity_poly.type
_entity_poly.pdbx_seq_one_letter_code
_entity_poly.pdbx_strand_id
1 'polypeptide(L)'
;MYVMKLRSDNAILKANQVELERSVESQKKTLAKQKKDFEDILESNAQLNKLINTLKKDMDALDKRFKKGKRDVGKIAVEKPEAIERIINKGSDNAARCVELASGAKHTEKELKATKKSEINPECPSLANPSYVPYE
;
A
#
# COMPACT_ATOMS: atom_id res chain seq x y z
N MET A 1 -60.86 -43.94 -13.26
CA MET A 1 -60.45 -42.71 -12.55
C MET A 1 -59.03 -42.81 -11.95
N TYR A 2 -58.66 -43.92 -11.29
CA TYR A 2 -57.35 -44.10 -10.62
C TYR A 2 -56.11 -43.99 -11.53
N VAL A 3 -56.13 -44.63 -12.70
CA VAL A 3 -54.99 -44.59 -13.66
C VAL A 3 -54.75 -43.17 -14.21
N MET A 4 -55.81 -42.38 -14.39
CA MET A 4 -55.67 -40.99 -14.86
C MET A 4 -55.04 -40.10 -13.79
N LYS A 5 -55.40 -40.29 -12.51
CA LYS A 5 -54.76 -39.60 -11.37
C LYS A 5 -53.27 -39.94 -11.27
N LEU A 6 -52.91 -41.22 -11.35
CA LEU A 6 -51.49 -41.66 -11.33
C LEU A 6 -50.66 -41.07 -12.48
N ARG A 7 -51.25 -40.92 -13.67
CA ARG A 7 -50.57 -40.27 -14.82
C ARG A 7 -50.37 -38.78 -14.58
N SER A 8 -51.36 -38.10 -14.01
CA SER A 8 -51.28 -36.68 -13.63
C SER A 8 -50.21 -36.46 -12.55
N ASP A 9 -50.21 -37.27 -11.50
CA ASP A 9 -49.25 -37.16 -10.40
C ASP A 9 -47.80 -37.43 -10.89
N ASN A 10 -47.61 -38.41 -11.79
CA ASN A 10 -46.31 -38.66 -12.41
C ASN A 10 -45.83 -37.50 -13.29
N ALA A 11 -46.74 -36.81 -13.99
CA ALA A 11 -46.37 -35.65 -14.81
C ALA A 11 -45.92 -34.47 -13.92
N ILE A 12 -46.61 -34.24 -12.79
CA ILE A 12 -46.24 -33.23 -11.80
C ILE A 12 -44.88 -33.57 -11.17
N LEU A 13 -44.65 -34.82 -10.78
CA LEU A 13 -43.37 -35.26 -10.22
C LEU A 13 -42.21 -35.04 -11.19
N LYS A 14 -42.40 -35.34 -12.48
CA LYS A 14 -41.39 -35.07 -13.52
C LYS A 14 -41.11 -33.58 -13.68
N ALA A 15 -42.14 -32.72 -13.66
CA ALA A 15 -41.96 -31.28 -13.72
C ALA A 15 -41.18 -30.74 -12.51
N ASN A 16 -41.53 -31.19 -11.31
CA ASN A 16 -40.82 -30.82 -10.07
C ASN A 16 -39.37 -31.32 -10.08
N GLN A 17 -39.10 -32.50 -10.63
CA GLN A 17 -37.74 -33.02 -10.75
C GLN A 17 -36.89 -32.12 -11.67
N VAL A 18 -37.42 -31.70 -12.81
CA VAL A 18 -36.71 -30.77 -13.72
C VAL A 18 -36.45 -29.42 -13.05
N GLU A 19 -37.41 -28.90 -12.28
CA GLU A 19 -37.23 -27.65 -11.54
C GLU A 19 -36.17 -27.80 -10.42
N LEU A 20 -36.17 -28.93 -9.72
CA LEU A 20 -35.17 -29.25 -8.70
C LEU A 20 -33.77 -29.37 -9.33
N GLU A 21 -33.63 -30.06 -10.46
CA GLU A 21 -32.36 -30.19 -11.18
C GLU A 21 -31.82 -28.81 -11.62
N ARG A 22 -32.69 -27.94 -12.15
CA ARG A 22 -32.33 -26.55 -12.50
C ARG A 22 -31.90 -25.74 -11.28
N SER A 23 -32.63 -25.85 -10.17
CA SER A 23 -32.29 -25.18 -8.92
C SER A 23 -30.95 -25.64 -8.37
N VAL A 24 -30.69 -26.95 -8.39
CA VAL A 24 -29.41 -27.54 -7.98
C VAL A 24 -28.27 -27.06 -8.88
N GLU A 25 -28.47 -26.98 -10.19
CA GLU A 25 -27.46 -26.48 -11.12
C GLU A 25 -27.15 -24.98 -10.88
N SER A 26 -28.18 -24.17 -10.65
CA SER A 26 -28.03 -22.75 -10.29
C SER A 26 -27.27 -22.59 -8.98
N GLN A 27 -27.61 -23.37 -7.95
CA GLN A 27 -26.92 -23.35 -6.66
C GLN A 27 -25.45 -23.77 -6.80
N LYS A 28 -25.14 -24.79 -7.62
CA LYS A 28 -23.75 -25.19 -7.90
C LYS A 28 -22.94 -24.07 -8.52
N LYS A 29 -23.51 -23.32 -9.48
CA LYS A 29 -22.84 -22.17 -10.10
C LYS A 29 -22.58 -21.05 -9.08
N THR A 30 -23.56 -20.75 -8.23
CA THR A 30 -23.42 -19.75 -7.17
C THR A 30 -22.37 -20.15 -6.15
N LEU A 31 -22.35 -21.41 -5.70
CA LEU A 31 -21.35 -21.93 -4.76
C LEU A 31 -19.94 -21.88 -5.34
N ALA A 32 -19.78 -22.21 -6.63
CA ALA A 32 -18.49 -22.11 -7.32
C ALA A 32 -17.98 -20.65 -7.36
N LYS A 33 -18.88 -19.70 -7.65
CA LYS A 33 -18.55 -18.27 -7.61
C LYS A 33 -18.18 -17.80 -6.20
N GLN A 34 -18.99 -18.16 -5.19
CA GLN A 34 -18.72 -17.83 -3.79
C GLN A 34 -17.37 -18.36 -3.33
N LYS A 35 -17.02 -19.60 -3.71
CA LYS A 35 -15.70 -20.17 -3.37
C LYS A 35 -14.56 -19.33 -3.93
N LYS A 36 -14.66 -18.91 -5.20
CA LYS A 36 -13.66 -18.03 -5.82
C LYS A 36 -13.59 -16.66 -5.12
N ASP A 37 -14.74 -16.06 -4.84
CA ASP A 37 -14.80 -14.77 -4.15
C ASP A 37 -14.15 -14.88 -2.74
N PHE A 38 -14.33 -16.00 -2.03
CA PHE A 38 -13.66 -16.24 -0.76
C PHE A 38 -12.14 -16.40 -0.89
N GLU A 39 -11.66 -17.08 -1.93
CA GLU A 39 -10.23 -17.20 -2.21
C GLU A 39 -9.60 -15.81 -2.45
N ASP A 40 -10.24 -14.98 -3.27
CA ASP A 40 -9.79 -13.61 -3.57
C ASP A 40 -9.80 -12.71 -2.30
N ILE A 41 -10.81 -12.86 -1.43
CA ILE A 41 -10.90 -12.17 -0.14
C ILE A 41 -9.75 -12.60 0.79
N LEU A 42 -9.43 -13.89 0.85
CA LEU A 42 -8.34 -14.39 1.69
C LEU A 42 -6.98 -13.88 1.22
N GLU A 43 -6.74 -13.85 -0.09
CA GLU A 43 -5.52 -13.27 -0.66
C GLU A 43 -5.40 -11.77 -0.35
N SER A 44 -6.49 -11.02 -0.56
CA SER A 44 -6.54 -9.58 -0.27
C SER A 44 -6.28 -9.29 1.21
N ASN A 45 -6.85 -10.10 2.11
CA ASN A 45 -6.62 -9.98 3.55
C ASN A 45 -5.15 -10.27 3.93
N ALA A 46 -4.50 -11.24 3.28
CA ALA A 46 -3.08 -11.51 3.51
C ALA A 46 -2.21 -10.32 3.08
N GLN A 47 -2.50 -9.70 1.94
CA GLN A 47 -1.81 -8.51 1.47
C GLN A 47 -2.02 -7.31 2.41
N LEU A 48 -3.27 -7.08 2.86
CA LEU A 48 -3.58 -6.03 3.84
C LEU A 48 -2.83 -6.23 5.15
N ASN A 49 -2.76 -7.45 5.68
CA ASN A 49 -2.01 -7.74 6.90
C ASN A 49 -0.51 -7.48 6.74
N LYS A 50 0.07 -7.81 5.58
CA LYS A 50 1.47 -7.50 5.28
C LYS A 50 1.69 -5.99 5.28
N LEU A 51 0.83 -5.23 4.60
CA LEU A 51 0.92 -3.78 4.53
C LEU A 51 0.78 -3.12 5.91
N ILE A 52 -0.22 -3.54 6.71
CA ILE A 52 -0.46 -3.03 8.07
C ILE A 52 0.75 -3.30 8.97
N ASN A 53 1.36 -4.48 8.87
CA ASN A 53 2.54 -4.80 9.67
C ASN A 53 3.77 -3.98 9.27
N THR A 54 3.96 -3.73 7.98
CA THR A 54 5.01 -2.82 7.49
C THR A 54 4.77 -1.40 7.99
N LEU A 55 3.56 -0.87 7.82
CA LEU A 55 3.17 0.46 8.30
C LEU A 55 3.38 0.62 9.80
N LYS A 56 3.00 -0.37 10.61
CA LYS A 56 3.24 -0.34 12.06
C LYS A 56 4.73 -0.25 12.39
N LYS A 57 5.57 -1.05 11.71
CA LYS A 57 7.03 -1.00 11.89
C LYS A 57 7.61 0.35 11.48
N ASP A 58 7.13 0.92 10.39
CA ASP A 58 7.56 2.23 9.91
C ASP A 58 7.17 3.33 10.89
N MET A 59 5.94 3.30 11.41
CA MET A 59 5.48 4.23 12.46
C MET A 59 6.30 4.08 13.74
N ASP A 60 6.57 2.86 14.21
CA ASP A 60 7.41 2.62 15.39
C ASP A 60 8.85 3.11 15.18
N ALA A 61 9.39 2.94 13.97
CA ALA A 61 10.72 3.43 13.61
C ALA A 61 10.75 4.97 13.59
N LEU A 62 9.72 5.62 13.06
CA LEU A 62 9.57 7.08 13.09
C LEU A 62 9.45 7.59 14.53
N ASP A 63 8.58 6.99 15.35
CA ASP A 63 8.40 7.39 16.75
C ASP A 63 9.71 7.27 17.55
N LYS A 64 10.42 6.15 17.38
CA LYS A 64 11.75 5.95 17.98
C LYS A 64 12.75 7.01 17.52
N ARG A 65 12.76 7.38 16.24
CA ARG A 65 13.64 8.45 15.71
C ARG A 65 13.28 9.81 16.31
N PHE A 66 12.00 10.12 16.40
CA PHE A 66 11.51 11.40 16.93
C PHE A 66 11.56 11.52 18.46
N LYS A 67 11.76 10.42 19.19
CA LYS A 67 11.96 10.42 20.65
C LYS A 67 13.39 10.09 21.10
N LYS A 68 14.32 9.83 20.17
CA LYS A 68 15.68 9.38 20.50
C LYS A 68 16.46 10.47 21.25
N GLY A 69 16.88 10.17 22.49
CA GLY A 69 17.86 10.96 23.24
C GLY A 69 17.38 12.34 23.71
N LYS A 70 16.27 12.40 24.46
CA LYS A 70 15.65 13.62 25.03
C LYS A 70 15.17 14.68 24.01
N ARG A 71 15.31 14.42 22.71
CA ARG A 71 14.80 15.28 21.64
C ARG A 71 13.35 14.90 21.39
N ASP A 72 12.44 15.42 22.19
CA ASP A 72 11.03 15.45 21.78
C ASP A 72 10.91 16.54 20.72
N VAL A 73 10.84 16.13 19.45
CA VAL A 73 10.75 17.08 18.32
C VAL A 73 9.54 18.01 18.48
N GLY A 74 8.43 17.53 19.08
CA GLY A 74 7.27 18.36 19.36
C GLY A 74 7.57 19.45 20.40
N LYS A 75 8.26 19.08 21.49
CA LYS A 75 8.71 20.06 22.49
C LYS A 75 9.71 21.06 21.91
N ILE A 76 10.68 20.59 21.11
CA ILE A 76 11.66 21.45 20.43
C ILE A 76 10.99 22.37 19.42
N ALA A 77 9.94 21.92 18.74
CA ALA A 77 9.18 22.75 17.80
C ALA A 77 8.45 23.90 18.51
N VAL A 78 7.94 23.68 19.72
CA VAL A 78 7.36 24.75 20.54
C VAL A 78 8.44 25.69 21.08
N GLU A 79 9.58 25.16 21.54
CA GLU A 79 10.67 25.96 22.10
C GLU A 79 11.48 26.73 21.03
N LYS A 80 11.56 26.21 19.80
CA LYS A 80 12.39 26.75 18.69
C LYS A 80 11.67 26.67 17.33
N PRO A 81 10.53 27.36 17.15
CA PRO A 81 9.72 27.26 15.94
C PRO A 81 10.49 27.64 14.67
N GLU A 82 11.22 28.76 14.67
CA GLU A 82 11.99 29.21 13.49
C GLU A 82 13.12 28.26 13.09
N ALA A 83 13.70 27.52 14.05
CA ALA A 83 14.72 26.53 13.73
C ALA A 83 14.10 25.31 13.05
N ILE A 84 12.94 24.86 13.55
CA ILE A 84 12.19 23.76 12.95
C ILE A 84 11.65 24.14 11.57
N GLU A 85 11.09 25.34 11.42
CA GLU A 85 10.63 25.86 10.13
C GLU A 85 11.75 25.85 9.09
N ARG A 86 12.94 26.35 9.44
CA ARG A 86 14.11 26.31 8.55
C ARG A 86 14.51 24.89 8.16
N ILE A 87 14.44 23.94 9.10
CA ILE A 87 14.76 22.53 8.82
C ILE A 87 13.72 21.93 7.86
N ILE A 88 12.44 22.18 8.10
CA ILE A 88 11.34 21.70 7.25
C ILE A 88 11.45 22.27 5.85
N ASN A 89 11.59 23.60 5.73
CA ASN A 89 11.71 24.26 4.42
C ASN A 89 12.94 23.76 3.65
N LYS A 90 14.10 23.63 4.31
CA LYS A 90 15.29 23.06 3.69
C LYS A 90 15.09 21.62 3.23
N GLY A 91 14.40 20.80 4.02
CA GLY A 91 14.04 19.43 3.65
C GLY A 91 13.12 19.38 2.43
N SER A 92 12.11 20.24 2.40
CA SER A 92 11.17 20.38 1.28
C SER A 92 11.86 20.83 -0.01
N ASP A 93 12.73 21.84 0.06
CA ASP A 93 13.50 22.33 -1.10
C ASP A 93 14.42 21.22 -1.65
N ASN A 94 15.08 20.48 -0.76
CA ASN A 94 15.90 19.34 -1.12
C ASN A 94 15.08 18.24 -1.80
N ALA A 95 13.91 17.89 -1.25
CA ALA A 95 13.03 16.88 -1.84
C ALA A 95 12.50 17.32 -3.22
N ALA A 96 12.10 18.59 -3.36
CA ALA A 96 11.69 19.17 -4.63
C ALA A 96 12.82 19.08 -5.66
N ARG A 97 14.05 19.43 -5.27
CA ARG A 97 15.23 19.31 -6.14
C ARG A 97 15.50 17.85 -6.55
N CYS A 98 15.30 16.89 -5.65
CA CYS A 98 15.40 15.47 -5.99
C CYS A 98 14.39 15.04 -7.06
N VAL A 99 13.15 15.51 -6.96
CA VAL A 99 12.10 15.25 -7.96
C VAL A 99 12.43 15.89 -9.31
N GLU A 100 12.96 17.12 -9.32
CA GLU A 100 13.42 17.77 -10.54
C GLU A 100 14.53 16.95 -11.24
N LEU A 101 15.54 16.50 -10.49
CA LEU A 101 16.64 15.70 -11.02
C LEU A 101 16.15 14.35 -11.55
N ALA A 102 15.26 13.68 -10.82
CA ALA A 102 14.64 12.43 -11.28
C ALA A 102 13.80 12.63 -12.56
N SER A 103 13.23 13.83 -12.74
CA SER A 103 12.48 14.22 -13.93
C SER A 103 13.35 14.66 -15.12
N GLY A 104 14.68 14.67 -14.96
CA GLY A 104 15.65 14.98 -16.02
C GLY A 104 16.20 16.40 -16.01
N ALA A 105 16.01 17.16 -14.93
CA ALA A 105 16.65 18.46 -14.78
C ALA A 105 18.19 18.31 -14.76
N LYS A 106 18.89 19.31 -15.31
CA LYS A 106 20.36 19.32 -15.31
C LYS A 106 20.90 19.64 -13.92
N HIS A 107 22.00 18.99 -13.56
CA HIS A 107 22.78 19.32 -12.38
C HIS A 107 23.41 20.71 -12.49
N THR A 108 23.48 21.39 -11.35
CA THR A 108 24.24 22.62 -11.19
C THR A 108 25.72 22.31 -10.95
N GLU A 109 26.60 23.27 -11.23
CA GLU A 109 28.03 23.10 -10.97
C GLU A 109 28.35 22.81 -9.50
N LYS A 110 27.55 23.36 -8.57
CA LYS A 110 27.73 23.13 -7.13
C LYS A 110 27.44 21.68 -6.75
N GLU A 111 26.40 21.08 -7.34
CA GLU A 111 26.04 19.68 -7.12
C GLU A 111 27.14 18.72 -7.63
N LEU A 112 27.72 19.01 -8.79
CA LEU A 112 28.80 18.19 -9.37
C LEU A 112 30.14 18.36 -8.62
N LYS A 113 30.42 19.55 -8.09
CA LYS A 113 31.65 19.84 -7.32
C LYS A 113 31.55 19.45 -5.85
N ALA A 114 30.37 19.08 -5.35
CA ALA A 114 30.18 18.72 -3.95
C ALA A 114 30.94 17.42 -3.63
N THR A 115 31.86 17.48 -2.67
CA THR A 115 32.69 16.32 -2.28
C THR A 115 32.32 15.79 -0.90
N LYS A 116 31.66 16.62 -0.07
CA LYS A 116 31.27 16.25 1.29
C LYS A 116 29.79 15.91 1.37
N LYS A 117 29.45 14.98 2.28
CA LYS A 117 28.06 14.61 2.61
C LYS A 117 27.20 15.81 3.04
N SER A 118 27.80 16.82 3.67
CA SER A 118 27.11 18.05 4.08
C SER A 118 26.80 19.02 2.95
N GLU A 119 27.47 18.88 1.81
CA GLU A 119 27.33 19.73 0.62
C GLU A 119 26.38 19.12 -0.40
N ILE A 120 26.17 17.80 -0.34
CA ILE A 120 25.28 17.04 -1.21
C ILE A 120 23.87 17.04 -0.62
N ASN A 121 22.86 17.01 -1.48
CA ASN A 121 21.48 16.84 -1.06
C ASN A 121 21.31 15.46 -0.38
N PRO A 122 21.04 15.42 0.94
CA PRO A 122 20.99 14.17 1.70
C PRO A 122 19.75 13.33 1.39
N GLU A 123 18.71 13.91 0.77
CA GLU A 123 17.45 13.22 0.46
C GLU A 123 17.59 12.30 -0.76
N CYS A 124 18.51 12.60 -1.68
CA CYS A 124 18.81 11.76 -2.84
C CYS A 124 20.29 11.79 -3.23
N PRO A 125 21.22 11.32 -2.38
CA PRO A 125 22.66 11.52 -2.60
C PRO A 125 23.18 10.99 -3.95
N SER A 126 22.66 9.83 -4.39
CA SER A 126 23.01 9.19 -5.66
C SER A 126 22.50 9.91 -6.91
N LEU A 127 21.36 10.61 -6.80
CA LEU A 127 20.80 11.41 -7.90
C LEU A 127 21.41 12.81 -7.93
N ALA A 128 21.63 13.40 -6.76
CA ALA A 128 22.17 14.75 -6.62
C ALA A 128 23.64 14.85 -7.01
N ASN A 129 24.44 13.81 -6.76
CA ASN A 129 25.79 13.71 -7.29
C ASN A 129 26.09 12.26 -7.71
N PRO A 130 26.09 11.96 -9.01
CA PRO A 130 26.38 10.62 -9.52
C PRO A 130 27.76 10.07 -9.12
N SER A 131 28.71 10.95 -8.79
CA SER A 131 30.07 10.58 -8.36
C SER A 131 30.19 10.32 -6.86
N TYR A 132 29.12 10.52 -6.08
CA TYR A 132 29.16 10.37 -4.63
C TYR A 132 29.02 8.91 -4.22
N VAL A 133 30.06 8.38 -3.55
CA VAL A 133 30.04 7.07 -2.90
C VAL A 133 29.82 7.31 -1.39
N PRO A 134 28.68 6.88 -0.81
CA PRO A 134 28.47 6.96 0.63
C PRO A 134 29.52 6.15 1.37
N TYR A 135 30.15 6.73 2.40
CA TYR A 135 30.94 5.95 3.37
C TYR A 135 29.97 5.16 4.27
N GLU A 136 30.23 3.85 4.40
CA GLU A 136 29.55 2.96 5.36
C GLU A 136 29.81 3.37 6.82
#